data_AF-A0A7C8PFI1-F1
#
_entry.id   AF-A0A7C8PFI1-F1
#
_cell.length_a   1.000
_cell.length_b   1.000
_cell.length_c   1.000
_cell.angle_alpha   90.00
_cell.angle_beta   90.00
_cell.angle_gamma   90.00
#
_symmetry.space_group_name_H-M   'P 1'
#
loop_
_entity.id
_entity.type
_entity.pdbx_description
1 polymer ?
#
loop_
_entity_poly.entity_id
_entity_poly.type
_entity_poly.pdbx_seq_one_letter_code
_entity_poly.pdbx_strand_id
1 'polypeptide(L)'
;MRGITTTNAVRTIRSLHHARIPRPLLAHDPTKERVVILGSGWAGFTISRHLDKKKFQTVVVSPRSYFVFTPLLASTAVGTLEFRNTLEPVRGRNAGVEYIQGWADDVSFDRKTLTIEALTSQPGSGSHADKAGASGQGELFDIKYDKLIVAVGCYSQTFGTKGVRENALFLKDVGDARRIRSRILECFETASLPTTSEELRKNILNFAIVGGGPTGVEFAAELFDLCHEDLSRLYPTLIPYVKISIYDVAPKILPMFDAKLATYALNLFKRDGIKIKTEHHIQELRPGLPGPPGENLNTVGCFTLTTQEEGDIGVGMCVWSTGLMMNPFVQKALDSVHIYPESSAIPNLPENAPDLPSSLKWSLKRHSKTGGLMVDDRFRVQLVESNSATEATVVDVFAVGDVSVMENSPLPATAQVANQEARWLAEHLNTGDINSHRFSFRNLGVMTYLGGMRAIMQTGEREIKGRTAWLIWRGAYLTKTVSWRNKLLIPIYWAVNWVFGRDISRF
;
A
#
# COMPACT_ATOMS: atom_id res chain seq x y z
N MET A 1 -6.81 -62.37 25.47
CA MET A 1 -7.59 -61.94 24.29
C MET A 1 -8.66 -60.94 24.71
N ARG A 2 -8.52 -59.69 24.26
CA ARG A 2 -9.58 -58.72 23.89
C ARG A 2 -8.93 -57.33 23.89
N GLY A 3 -8.52 -56.90 22.71
CA GLY A 3 -8.05 -55.53 22.47
C GLY A 3 -9.24 -54.56 22.50
N ILE A 4 -9.07 -53.45 23.21
CA ILE A 4 -10.00 -52.33 23.20
C ILE A 4 -9.44 -51.33 22.18
N THR A 5 -10.03 -51.31 20.99
CA THR A 5 -9.74 -50.32 19.94
C THR A 5 -10.33 -48.96 20.30
N THR A 6 -9.46 -48.02 20.64
CA THR A 6 -9.71 -46.57 20.65
C THR A 6 -9.95 -46.07 19.23
N THR A 7 -11.19 -46.10 18.75
CA THR A 7 -11.51 -45.52 17.43
C THR A 7 -12.94 -44.96 17.34
N ASN A 8 -13.43 -44.25 18.37
CA ASN A 8 -14.76 -43.63 18.30
C ASN A 8 -14.86 -42.19 18.83
N ALA A 9 -13.77 -41.52 19.23
CA ALA A 9 -13.84 -40.14 19.73
C ALA A 9 -13.69 -39.05 18.63
N VAL A 10 -13.21 -39.39 17.43
CA VAL A 10 -12.93 -38.40 16.36
C VAL A 10 -14.09 -38.26 15.36
N ARG A 11 -15.11 -39.12 15.43
CA ARG A 11 -16.20 -39.16 14.43
C ARG A 11 -17.43 -38.31 14.78
N THR A 12 -17.54 -37.81 16.02
CA THR A 12 -18.79 -37.20 16.52
C THR A 12 -18.82 -35.67 16.48
N ILE A 13 -17.75 -34.98 16.03
CA ILE A 13 -17.72 -33.50 15.87
C ILE A 13 -17.99 -33.06 14.42
N ARG A 14 -18.48 -33.96 13.54
CA ARG A 14 -18.68 -33.67 12.11
C ARG A 14 -20.13 -33.67 11.59
N SER A 15 -21.16 -33.76 12.44
CA SER A 15 -22.54 -33.96 11.96
C SER A 15 -23.54 -32.82 12.22
N LEU A 16 -23.10 -31.57 12.40
CA LEU A 16 -24.00 -30.40 12.47
C LEU A 16 -23.64 -29.29 11.46
N HIS A 17 -23.13 -29.66 10.30
CA HIS A 17 -23.23 -28.79 9.12
C HIS A 17 -24.31 -29.39 8.23
N HIS A 18 -25.50 -28.77 8.21
CA HIS A 18 -26.35 -28.85 7.03
C HIS A 18 -25.45 -28.62 5.81
N ALA A 19 -25.34 -29.63 4.96
CA ALA A 19 -24.67 -29.50 3.69
C ALA A 19 -25.46 -28.47 2.87
N ARG A 20 -25.08 -27.19 2.99
CA ARG A 20 -25.55 -26.16 2.07
C ARG A 20 -25.10 -26.63 0.69
N ILE A 21 -26.07 -26.82 -0.20
CA ILE A 21 -25.81 -26.99 -1.63
C ILE A 21 -24.83 -25.87 -2.01
N PRO A 22 -23.64 -26.19 -2.55
CA PRO A 22 -22.69 -25.15 -2.94
C PRO A 22 -23.38 -24.27 -3.98
N ARG A 23 -23.60 -23.00 -3.64
CA ARG A 23 -24.09 -22.01 -4.61
C ARG A 23 -23.07 -21.93 -5.76
N PRO A 24 -23.53 -21.72 -7.01
CA PRO A 24 -22.61 -21.42 -8.09
C PRO A 24 -21.74 -20.22 -7.71
N LEU A 25 -20.45 -20.26 -8.06
CA LEU A 25 -19.52 -19.18 -7.78
C LEU A 25 -20.09 -17.86 -8.32
N LEU A 26 -20.11 -16.81 -7.50
CA LEU A 26 -20.63 -15.48 -7.84
C LEU A 26 -22.13 -15.42 -8.20
N ALA A 27 -22.92 -16.45 -7.90
CA ALA A 27 -24.37 -16.38 -8.06
C ALA A 27 -24.97 -15.31 -7.14
N HIS A 28 -25.86 -14.48 -7.68
CA HIS A 28 -26.52 -13.43 -6.90
C HIS A 28 -27.41 -14.04 -5.81
N ASP A 29 -27.28 -13.53 -4.58
CA ASP A 29 -28.20 -13.85 -3.50
C ASP A 29 -29.38 -12.88 -3.54
N PRO A 30 -30.58 -13.28 -4.00
CA PRO A 30 -31.69 -12.34 -4.16
C PRO A 30 -32.17 -11.75 -2.82
N THR A 31 -31.77 -12.31 -1.68
CA THR A 31 -32.14 -11.80 -0.36
C THR A 31 -31.14 -10.77 0.19
N LYS A 32 -30.11 -10.41 -0.57
CA LYS A 32 -29.03 -9.52 -0.13
C LYS A 32 -28.67 -8.53 -1.22
N GLU A 33 -28.29 -7.32 -0.82
CA GLU A 33 -27.66 -6.38 -1.73
C GLU A 33 -26.22 -6.81 -2.01
N ARG A 34 -25.81 -6.83 -3.27
CA ARG A 34 -24.45 -7.11 -3.68
C ARG A 34 -23.59 -5.85 -3.59
N VAL A 35 -22.60 -5.90 -2.70
CA VAL A 35 -21.59 -4.85 -2.55
C VAL A 35 -20.29 -5.32 -3.18
N VAL A 36 -19.90 -4.69 -4.29
CA VAL A 36 -18.63 -4.95 -4.97
C VAL A 36 -17.59 -3.95 -4.50
N ILE A 37 -16.46 -4.45 -4.00
CA ILE A 37 -15.35 -3.66 -3.46
C ILE A 37 -14.13 -3.84 -4.37
N LEU A 38 -13.66 -2.75 -4.96
CA LEU A 38 -12.43 -2.73 -5.76
C LEU A 38 -11.23 -2.47 -4.86
N GLY A 39 -10.32 -3.45 -4.75
CA GLY A 39 -9.10 -3.34 -3.97
C GLY A 39 -9.15 -4.06 -2.62
N SER A 40 -8.02 -4.64 -2.23
CA SER A 40 -7.81 -5.37 -0.97
C SER A 40 -6.84 -4.65 -0.03
N GLY A 41 -6.67 -3.33 -0.20
CA GLY A 41 -5.86 -2.47 0.68
C GLY A 41 -6.55 -2.11 2.00
N TRP A 42 -6.05 -1.09 2.69
CA TRP A 42 -6.58 -0.64 3.98
C TRP A 42 -8.10 -0.42 3.97
N ALA A 43 -8.62 0.35 3.01
CA ALA A 43 -10.04 0.65 2.95
C ALA A 43 -10.87 -0.57 2.56
N GLY A 44 -10.58 -1.19 1.41
CA GLY A 44 -11.35 -2.31 0.87
C GLY A 44 -11.35 -3.55 1.78
N PHE A 45 -10.19 -3.91 2.35
CA PHE A 45 -10.12 -5.01 3.31
C PHE A 45 -10.96 -4.71 4.56
N THR A 46 -10.83 -3.50 5.12
CA THR A 46 -11.57 -3.09 6.32
C THR A 46 -13.07 -3.16 6.10
N ILE A 47 -13.59 -2.56 5.01
CA ILE A 47 -15.03 -2.60 4.68
C ILE A 47 -15.50 -4.04 4.54
N SER A 48 -14.74 -4.87 3.80
CA SER A 48 -15.10 -6.27 3.58
C SER A 48 -15.19 -7.10 4.86
N ARG A 49 -14.56 -6.67 5.96
CA ARG A 49 -14.65 -7.33 7.27
C ARG A 49 -15.80 -6.81 8.13
N HIS A 50 -16.30 -5.61 7.87
CA HIS A 50 -17.29 -4.93 8.73
C HIS A 50 -18.70 -4.93 8.15
N LEU A 51 -18.90 -5.18 6.86
CA LEU A 51 -20.25 -5.30 6.28
C LEU A 51 -21.04 -6.47 6.91
N ASP A 52 -22.34 -6.23 7.15
CA ASP A 52 -23.26 -7.21 7.69
C ASP A 52 -23.56 -8.30 6.66
N LYS A 53 -23.03 -9.49 6.91
CA LYS A 53 -23.16 -10.68 6.06
C LYS A 53 -24.60 -11.16 5.88
N LYS A 54 -25.55 -10.71 6.72
CA LYS A 54 -26.98 -11.01 6.56
C LYS A 54 -27.62 -10.11 5.51
N LYS A 55 -27.17 -8.86 5.41
CA LYS A 55 -27.71 -7.84 4.49
C LYS A 55 -27.00 -7.82 3.14
N PHE A 56 -25.69 -8.07 3.14
CA PHE A 56 -24.84 -7.88 1.98
C PHE A 56 -24.22 -9.18 1.47
N GLN A 57 -24.23 -9.35 0.15
CA GLN A 57 -23.31 -10.24 -0.57
C GLN A 57 -22.06 -9.43 -0.91
N THR A 58 -21.00 -9.56 -0.12
CA THR A 58 -19.76 -8.83 -0.34
C THR A 58 -18.84 -9.56 -1.32
N VAL A 59 -18.48 -8.88 -2.42
CA VAL A 59 -17.53 -9.37 -3.43
C VAL A 59 -16.33 -8.44 -3.47
N VAL A 60 -15.12 -8.96 -3.24
CA VAL A 60 -13.87 -8.19 -3.36
C VAL A 60 -13.22 -8.52 -4.70
N VAL A 61 -12.93 -7.51 -5.51
CA VAL A 61 -12.20 -7.63 -6.78
C VAL A 61 -10.83 -6.98 -6.61
N SER A 62 -9.76 -7.76 -6.72
CA SER A 62 -8.41 -7.22 -6.65
C SER A 62 -7.41 -8.18 -7.28
N PRO A 63 -6.34 -7.71 -7.93
CA PRO A 63 -5.25 -8.58 -8.40
C PRO A 63 -4.50 -9.24 -7.24
N ARG A 64 -4.58 -8.66 -6.03
CA ARG A 64 -3.94 -9.16 -4.81
C ARG A 64 -4.93 -9.89 -3.92
N SER A 65 -4.61 -11.14 -3.61
CA SER A 65 -5.41 -12.02 -2.76
C SER A 65 -5.21 -11.80 -1.25
N TYR A 66 -4.49 -10.74 -0.89
CA TYR A 66 -4.14 -10.39 0.48
C TYR A 66 -4.17 -8.87 0.73
N PHE A 67 -4.44 -8.52 1.98
CA PHE A 67 -4.18 -7.22 2.58
C PHE A 67 -2.74 -7.14 3.05
N VAL A 68 -2.17 -5.93 2.97
CA VAL A 68 -0.82 -5.61 3.45
C VAL A 68 -0.90 -4.56 4.55
N PHE A 69 -0.38 -4.88 5.73
CA PHE A 69 -0.19 -3.96 6.83
C PHE A 69 1.03 -3.09 6.58
N THR A 70 0.85 -2.09 5.71
CA THR A 70 1.91 -1.25 5.15
C THR A 70 2.88 -0.61 6.16
N PRO A 71 2.48 -0.22 7.39
CA PRO A 71 3.41 0.41 8.34
C PRO A 71 4.56 -0.47 8.82
N LEU A 72 4.49 -1.79 8.62
CA LEU A 72 5.54 -2.73 9.02
C LEU A 72 6.36 -3.25 7.82
N LEU A 73 6.18 -2.68 6.63
CA LEU A 73 6.93 -3.09 5.43
C LEU A 73 8.42 -2.78 5.53
N ALA A 74 8.81 -1.65 6.14
CA ALA A 74 10.22 -1.32 6.37
C ALA A 74 10.92 -2.39 7.22
N SER A 75 10.32 -2.77 8.35
CA SER A 75 10.80 -3.87 9.21
C SER A 75 10.85 -5.20 8.47
N THR A 76 9.91 -5.44 7.58
CA THR A 76 9.84 -6.67 6.78
C THR A 76 10.95 -6.73 5.73
N ALA A 77 11.30 -5.59 5.12
CA ALA A 77 12.33 -5.49 4.09
C ALA A 77 13.75 -5.81 4.60
N VAL A 78 13.96 -5.78 5.92
CA VAL A 78 15.26 -6.09 6.54
C VAL A 78 15.24 -7.34 7.42
N GLY A 79 14.11 -8.05 7.53
CA GLY A 79 13.99 -9.26 8.35
C GLY A 79 13.72 -9.02 9.85
N THR A 80 13.46 -7.78 10.27
CA THR A 80 12.96 -7.48 11.63
C THR A 80 11.60 -8.16 11.88
N LEU A 81 10.82 -8.34 10.80
CA LEU A 81 9.61 -9.14 10.75
C LEU A 81 9.61 -10.01 9.49
N GLU A 82 8.93 -11.15 9.54
CA GLU A 82 8.76 -11.98 8.35
C GLU A 82 7.67 -11.44 7.43
N PHE A 83 7.80 -11.69 6.13
CA PHE A 83 6.84 -11.24 5.10
C PHE A 83 5.39 -11.54 5.47
N ARG A 84 5.14 -12.75 5.98
CA ARG A 84 3.80 -13.20 6.38
C ARG A 84 3.18 -12.41 7.53
N ASN A 85 3.99 -11.73 8.35
CA ASN A 85 3.49 -10.98 9.51
C ASN A 85 2.80 -9.67 9.15
N THR A 86 2.98 -9.21 7.91
CA THR A 86 2.30 -8.02 7.38
C THR A 86 1.17 -8.37 6.42
N LEU A 87 0.85 -9.66 6.24
CA LEU A 87 -0.16 -10.13 5.30
C LEU A 87 -1.38 -10.70 5.99
N GLU A 88 -2.55 -10.42 5.41
CA GLU A 88 -3.81 -11.11 5.73
C GLU A 88 -4.50 -11.57 4.45
N PRO A 89 -4.89 -12.84 4.33
CA PRO A 89 -5.61 -13.30 3.15
C PRO A 89 -7.01 -12.66 3.09
N VAL A 90 -7.43 -12.26 1.89
CA VAL A 90 -8.79 -11.76 1.65
C VAL A 90 -9.80 -12.88 1.94
N ARG A 91 -9.48 -14.09 1.47
CA ARG A 91 -10.22 -15.32 1.79
C ARG A 91 -9.91 -15.77 3.22
N GLY A 92 -10.93 -16.24 3.94
CA GLY A 92 -10.75 -16.82 5.26
C GLY A 92 -12.00 -17.54 5.71
N ARG A 93 -11.84 -18.54 6.59
CA ARG A 93 -12.95 -19.41 7.06
C ARG A 93 -14.17 -18.62 7.54
N ASN A 94 -13.93 -17.50 8.21
CA ASN A 94 -14.97 -16.63 8.76
C ASN A 94 -15.01 -15.25 8.07
N ALA A 95 -14.36 -15.09 6.92
CA ALA A 95 -14.32 -13.81 6.22
C ALA A 95 -15.72 -13.41 5.72
N GLY A 96 -16.49 -14.37 5.21
CA GLY A 96 -17.84 -14.11 4.69
C GLY A 96 -17.85 -13.22 3.45
N VAL A 97 -16.80 -13.31 2.64
CA VAL A 97 -16.66 -12.56 1.39
C VAL A 97 -16.41 -13.51 0.23
N GLU A 98 -16.90 -13.13 -0.93
CA GLU A 98 -16.47 -13.67 -2.21
C GLU A 98 -15.27 -12.86 -2.70
N TYR A 99 -14.36 -13.50 -3.42
CA TYR A 99 -13.15 -12.86 -3.91
C TYR A 99 -12.89 -13.25 -5.36
N ILE A 100 -12.61 -12.25 -6.19
CA ILE A 100 -12.24 -12.36 -7.59
C ILE A 100 -10.82 -11.82 -7.73
N GLN A 101 -9.93 -12.66 -8.24
CA GLN A 101 -8.58 -12.25 -8.56
C GLN A 101 -8.53 -11.71 -9.99
N GLY A 102 -8.52 -10.39 -10.12
CA GLY A 102 -8.59 -9.72 -11.41
C GLY A 102 -8.43 -8.21 -11.28
N TRP A 103 -8.24 -7.56 -12.42
CA TRP A 103 -8.20 -6.12 -12.56
C TRP A 103 -9.59 -5.60 -12.89
N ALA A 104 -10.01 -4.53 -12.22
CA ALA A 104 -11.16 -3.78 -12.70
C ALA A 104 -10.76 -3.10 -14.01
N ASP A 105 -11.58 -3.28 -15.05
CA ASP A 105 -11.31 -2.77 -16.40
C ASP A 105 -12.21 -1.58 -16.73
N ASP A 106 -13.52 -1.72 -16.52
CA ASP A 106 -14.52 -0.68 -16.83
C ASP A 106 -15.73 -0.72 -15.89
N VAL A 107 -16.46 0.39 -15.79
CA VAL A 107 -17.68 0.51 -14.96
C VAL A 107 -18.80 1.20 -15.72
N SER A 108 -19.93 0.51 -15.84
CA SER A 108 -21.19 1.08 -16.32
C SER A 108 -22.10 1.39 -15.13
N PHE A 109 -22.28 2.67 -14.83
CA PHE A 109 -23.12 3.12 -13.73
C PHE A 109 -24.61 2.94 -14.01
N ASP A 110 -25.05 3.13 -15.26
CA ASP A 110 -26.43 2.96 -15.70
C ASP A 110 -26.88 1.49 -15.61
N ARG A 111 -26.03 0.56 -16.09
CA ARG A 111 -26.33 -0.89 -16.01
C ARG A 111 -25.90 -1.51 -14.69
N LYS A 112 -25.27 -0.74 -13.80
CA LYS A 112 -24.64 -1.19 -12.55
C LYS A 112 -23.77 -2.44 -12.74
N THR A 113 -22.84 -2.35 -13.69
CA THR A 113 -21.99 -3.46 -14.12
C THR A 113 -20.52 -3.07 -14.00
N LEU A 114 -19.71 -3.99 -13.50
CA LEU A 114 -18.26 -3.91 -13.46
C LEU A 114 -17.68 -4.94 -14.42
N THR A 115 -16.86 -4.49 -15.36
CA THR A 115 -16.05 -5.35 -16.22
C THR A 115 -14.73 -5.65 -15.53
N ILE A 116 -14.36 -6.92 -15.49
CA ILE A 116 -13.18 -7.44 -14.81
C ILE A 116 -12.33 -8.19 -15.81
N GLU A 117 -11.04 -7.88 -15.84
CA GLU A 117 -10.03 -8.70 -16.49
C GLU A 117 -9.51 -9.76 -15.50
N ALA A 118 -9.73 -11.03 -15.83
CA ALA A 118 -9.25 -12.14 -15.02
C ALA A 118 -7.72 -12.15 -14.94
N LEU A 119 -7.16 -12.23 -13.73
CA LEU A 119 -5.73 -12.45 -13.57
C LEU A 119 -5.44 -13.95 -13.67
N THR A 120 -5.25 -14.44 -14.89
CA THR A 120 -4.84 -15.83 -15.14
C THR A 120 -3.31 -15.88 -15.26
N SER A 121 -2.68 -16.82 -14.54
CA SER A 121 -1.27 -17.14 -14.77
C SER A 121 -1.20 -18.37 -15.66
N GLN A 122 -0.55 -18.27 -16.83
CA GLN A 122 -0.24 -19.46 -17.62
C GLN A 122 0.77 -20.32 -16.83
N PRO A 123 0.61 -21.65 -16.77
CA PRO A 123 1.60 -22.52 -16.15
C PRO A 123 2.98 -22.30 -16.81
N GLY A 124 3.99 -21.91 -16.04
CA GLY A 124 5.37 -21.70 -16.52
C GLY A 124 5.78 -20.25 -16.79
N SER A 125 4.85 -19.29 -16.84
CA SER A 125 5.23 -17.86 -16.78
C SER A 125 5.49 -17.49 -15.33
N GLY A 126 6.74 -17.16 -14.97
CA GLY A 126 7.08 -16.71 -13.61
C GLY A 126 6.10 -15.66 -13.11
N SER A 127 5.58 -15.85 -11.91
CA SER A 127 4.57 -14.99 -11.28
C SER A 127 5.14 -13.60 -10.99
N HIS A 128 5.18 -12.75 -12.00
CA HIS A 128 5.49 -11.33 -11.87
C HIS A 128 4.20 -10.54 -12.04
N ALA A 129 3.41 -10.49 -10.96
CA ALA A 129 2.33 -9.53 -10.77
C ALA A 129 2.83 -8.06 -10.70
N ASP A 130 4.12 -7.83 -10.94
CA ASP A 130 4.82 -6.56 -10.81
C ASP A 130 4.92 -5.76 -12.12
N LYS A 131 4.37 -6.27 -13.23
CA LYS A 131 4.08 -5.40 -14.37
C LYS A 131 2.85 -4.55 -14.02
N ALA A 132 3.09 -3.45 -13.30
CA ALA A 132 2.13 -2.38 -13.14
C ALA A 132 1.63 -1.97 -14.54
N GLY A 133 0.42 -2.40 -14.90
CA GLY A 133 -0.22 -2.07 -16.18
C GLY A 133 -0.17 -3.14 -17.28
N ALA A 134 0.16 -4.40 -17.01
CA ALA A 134 -0.10 -5.48 -17.98
C ALA A 134 -1.58 -5.92 -17.95
N SER A 135 -2.49 -4.99 -18.23
CA SER A 135 -3.85 -5.28 -18.68
C SER A 135 -3.80 -5.65 -20.17
N GLY A 136 -4.60 -6.62 -20.60
CA GLY A 136 -4.81 -6.98 -22.01
C GLY A 136 -4.49 -8.42 -22.39
N GLN A 137 -4.44 -9.36 -21.44
CA GLN A 137 -4.24 -10.79 -21.74
C GLN A 137 -5.23 -11.72 -21.02
N GLY A 138 -5.97 -11.21 -20.02
CA GLY A 138 -7.00 -11.97 -19.32
C GLY A 138 -8.33 -11.99 -20.06
N GLU A 139 -9.16 -13.01 -19.78
CA GLU A 139 -10.56 -13.03 -20.20
C GLU A 139 -11.34 -11.92 -19.48
N LEU A 140 -12.11 -11.13 -20.25
CA LEU A 140 -13.00 -10.12 -19.71
C LEU A 140 -14.35 -10.75 -19.37
N PHE A 141 -14.89 -10.40 -18.21
CA PHE A 141 -16.24 -10.80 -17.82
C PHE A 141 -16.87 -9.74 -16.92
N ASP A 142 -18.21 -9.73 -16.91
CA ASP A 142 -18.99 -8.75 -16.19
C ASP A 142 -19.59 -9.30 -14.91
N ILE A 143 -19.66 -8.44 -13.88
CA ILE A 143 -20.50 -8.69 -12.71
C ILE A 143 -21.42 -7.50 -12.44
N LYS A 144 -22.66 -7.79 -12.04
CA LYS A 144 -23.58 -6.77 -11.51
C LYS A 144 -23.22 -6.39 -10.08
N TYR A 145 -23.60 -5.18 -9.68
CA TYR A 145 -23.53 -4.69 -8.29
C TYR A 145 -24.80 -3.92 -7.92
N ASP A 146 -25.15 -3.90 -6.64
CA ASP A 146 -26.13 -2.95 -6.08
C ASP A 146 -25.42 -1.73 -5.49
N LYS A 147 -24.22 -1.92 -4.94
CA LYS A 147 -23.32 -0.85 -4.52
C LYS A 147 -21.89 -1.14 -4.96
N LEU A 148 -21.20 -0.11 -5.44
CA LEU A 148 -19.79 -0.18 -5.82
C LEU A 148 -18.94 0.65 -4.87
N ILE A 149 -17.83 0.08 -4.39
CA ILE A 149 -16.87 0.77 -3.53
C ILE A 149 -15.50 0.76 -4.21
N VAL A 150 -15.03 1.93 -4.64
CA VAL A 150 -13.73 2.14 -5.24
C VAL A 150 -12.70 2.37 -4.13
N ALA A 151 -11.88 1.35 -3.85
CA ALA A 151 -10.84 1.37 -2.80
C ALA A 151 -9.48 0.89 -3.35
N VAL A 152 -9.18 1.24 -4.61
CA VAL A 152 -8.03 0.76 -5.38
C VAL A 152 -6.70 1.40 -5.00
N GLY A 153 -6.71 2.38 -4.08
CA GLY A 153 -5.52 3.08 -3.60
C GLY A 153 -4.81 3.90 -4.68
N CYS A 154 -3.51 4.08 -4.51
CA CYS A 154 -2.63 4.88 -5.37
C CYS A 154 -1.35 4.10 -5.72
N TYR A 155 -0.62 4.56 -6.74
CA TYR A 155 0.69 4.02 -7.14
C TYR A 155 1.82 4.98 -6.77
N SER A 156 3.06 4.48 -6.76
CA SER A 156 4.25 5.33 -6.62
C SER A 156 4.47 6.15 -7.89
N GLN A 157 4.60 7.46 -7.72
CA GLN A 157 4.90 8.40 -8.79
C GLN A 157 6.41 8.51 -8.99
N THR A 158 6.85 8.39 -10.25
CA THR A 158 8.27 8.53 -10.63
C THR A 158 8.60 9.94 -11.15
N PHE A 159 7.60 10.82 -11.29
CA PHE A 159 7.74 12.19 -11.80
C PHE A 159 8.36 12.29 -13.21
N GLY A 160 8.35 11.20 -13.98
CA GLY A 160 9.04 11.13 -15.27
C GLY A 160 10.57 11.07 -15.16
N THR A 161 11.13 10.91 -13.95
CA THR A 161 12.56 10.74 -13.74
C THR A 161 13.05 9.47 -14.44
N LYS A 162 14.03 9.64 -15.33
CA LYS A 162 14.49 8.60 -16.24
C LYS A 162 15.06 7.40 -15.47
N GLY A 163 14.64 6.20 -15.86
CA GLY A 163 15.16 4.95 -15.30
C GLY A 163 14.64 4.58 -13.90
N VAL A 164 13.88 5.46 -13.23
CA VAL A 164 13.36 5.18 -11.88
C VAL A 164 12.32 4.06 -11.90
N ARG A 165 11.43 4.02 -12.89
CA ARG A 165 10.39 2.97 -12.99
C ARG A 165 11.02 1.60 -13.21
N GLU A 166 12.12 1.56 -13.96
CA GLU A 166 12.81 0.35 -14.41
C GLU A 166 13.78 -0.19 -13.35
N ASN A 167 14.51 0.71 -12.67
CA ASN A 167 15.68 0.35 -11.86
C ASN A 167 15.49 0.55 -10.35
N ALA A 168 14.57 1.42 -9.92
CA ALA A 168 14.35 1.64 -8.49
C ALA A 168 13.48 0.55 -7.87
N LEU A 169 13.68 0.30 -6.58
CA LEU A 169 12.80 -0.54 -5.78
C LEU A 169 11.79 0.35 -5.05
N PHE A 170 10.50 0.09 -5.22
CA PHE A 170 9.46 0.75 -4.42
C PHE A 170 9.33 0.06 -3.06
N LEU A 171 8.54 0.63 -2.14
CA LEU A 171 8.19 -0.01 -0.86
C LEU A 171 6.71 0.18 -0.56
N LYS A 172 5.86 -0.49 -1.35
CA LYS A 172 4.39 -0.40 -1.29
C LYS A 172 3.73 -1.74 -1.01
N ASP A 173 4.35 -2.84 -1.39
CA ASP A 173 3.85 -4.20 -1.19
C ASP A 173 4.87 -5.12 -0.50
N VAL A 174 4.47 -6.35 -0.19
CA VAL A 174 5.38 -7.37 0.35
C VAL A 174 6.36 -7.88 -0.72
N GLY A 175 5.93 -7.89 -1.99
CA GLY A 175 6.81 -8.24 -3.12
C GLY A 175 7.99 -7.27 -3.24
N ASP A 176 7.73 -5.98 -3.04
CA ASP A 176 8.74 -4.93 -2.96
C ASP A 176 9.72 -5.17 -1.80
N ALA A 177 9.20 -5.40 -0.58
CA ALA A 177 10.03 -5.67 0.59
C ALA A 177 10.93 -6.89 0.38
N ARG A 178 10.42 -7.93 -0.30
CA ARG A 178 11.22 -9.12 -0.65
C ARG A 178 12.36 -8.78 -1.61
N ARG A 179 12.07 -8.03 -2.67
CA ARG A 179 13.10 -7.58 -3.64
C ARG A 179 14.17 -6.73 -2.96
N ILE A 180 13.77 -5.83 -2.06
CA ILE A 180 14.70 -5.03 -1.26
C ILE A 180 15.60 -5.92 -0.40
N ARG A 181 15.04 -6.87 0.37
CA ARG A 181 15.83 -7.80 1.19
C ARG A 181 16.82 -8.58 0.34
N SER A 182 16.35 -9.18 -0.76
CA SER A 182 17.19 -9.94 -1.69
C SER A 182 18.31 -9.07 -2.26
N ARG A 183 18.02 -7.80 -2.58
CA ARG A 183 18.99 -6.87 -3.15
C ARG A 183 20.05 -6.45 -2.14
N ILE A 184 19.68 -6.13 -0.91
CA ILE A 184 20.63 -5.83 0.18
C ILE A 184 21.62 -6.98 0.34
N LEU A 185 21.11 -8.21 0.50
CA LEU A 185 21.95 -9.39 0.69
C LEU A 185 22.83 -9.66 -0.53
N GLU A 186 22.30 -9.50 -1.75
CA GLU A 186 23.09 -9.63 -2.98
C GLU A 186 24.25 -8.62 -3.07
N CYS A 187 24.05 -7.38 -2.63
CA CYS A 187 25.11 -6.37 -2.59
C CYS A 187 26.26 -6.80 -1.65
N PHE A 188 25.94 -7.37 -0.48
CA PHE A 188 26.95 -7.87 0.46
C PHE A 188 27.67 -9.12 -0.08
N GLU A 189 26.93 -10.08 -0.63
CA GLU A 189 27.52 -11.28 -1.26
C GLU A 189 28.48 -10.89 -2.39
N THR A 190 28.04 -10.01 -3.30
CA THR A 190 28.87 -9.51 -4.40
C THR A 190 30.10 -8.77 -3.87
N ALA A 191 29.94 -7.91 -2.85
CA ALA A 191 31.03 -7.16 -2.26
C ALA A 191 32.09 -8.05 -1.57
N SER A 192 31.68 -9.22 -1.08
CA SER A 192 32.54 -10.19 -0.41
C SER A 192 33.41 -11.02 -1.36
N LEU A 193 33.06 -11.04 -2.66
CA LEU A 193 33.80 -11.83 -3.64
C LEU A 193 35.25 -11.32 -3.80
N PRO A 194 36.26 -12.21 -3.89
CA PRO A 194 37.64 -11.83 -4.18
C PRO A 194 37.81 -11.12 -5.52
N THR A 195 36.89 -11.36 -6.47
CA THR A 195 36.89 -10.78 -7.81
C THR A 195 36.29 -9.37 -7.86
N THR A 196 35.68 -8.90 -6.77
CA THR A 196 35.05 -7.58 -6.73
C THR A 196 36.10 -6.50 -6.50
N SER A 197 36.20 -5.58 -7.46
CA SER A 197 37.11 -4.43 -7.37
C SER A 197 36.74 -3.51 -6.20
N GLU A 198 37.73 -2.77 -5.71
CA GLU A 198 37.50 -1.84 -4.60
C GLU A 198 36.51 -0.73 -4.96
N GLU A 199 36.55 -0.24 -6.20
CA GLU A 199 35.61 0.75 -6.73
C GLU A 199 34.18 0.20 -6.75
N LEU A 200 33.98 -1.02 -7.28
CA LEU A 200 32.67 -1.63 -7.31
C LEU A 200 32.15 -1.85 -5.89
N ARG A 201 32.99 -2.35 -4.98
CA ARG A 201 32.68 -2.55 -3.55
C ARG A 201 32.17 -1.26 -2.89
N LYS A 202 32.84 -0.12 -3.15
CA LYS A 202 32.43 1.20 -2.63
C LYS A 202 31.06 1.64 -3.14
N ASN A 203 30.71 1.31 -4.38
CA ASN A 203 29.46 1.74 -5.01
C ASN A 203 28.29 0.81 -4.66
N ILE A 204 28.46 -0.52 -4.67
CA ILE A 204 27.37 -1.46 -4.38
C ILE A 204 26.95 -1.51 -2.91
N LEU A 205 27.81 -1.03 -1.99
CA LEU A 205 27.47 -0.85 -0.57
C LEU A 205 27.02 0.58 -0.23
N ASN A 206 26.76 1.41 -1.25
CA ASN A 206 26.09 2.69 -1.10
C ASN A 206 24.59 2.54 -1.41
N PHE A 207 23.75 2.82 -0.43
CA PHE A 207 22.30 2.67 -0.50
C PHE A 207 21.62 4.04 -0.50
N ALA A 208 20.85 4.31 -1.55
CA ALA A 208 20.06 5.53 -1.68
C ALA A 208 18.59 5.26 -1.35
N ILE A 209 18.01 6.13 -0.54
CA ILE A 209 16.59 6.15 -0.20
C ILE A 209 16.04 7.49 -0.67
N VAL A 210 15.12 7.50 -1.62
CA VAL A 210 14.49 8.72 -2.12
C VAL A 210 13.13 8.90 -1.44
N GLY A 211 12.98 10.00 -0.71
CA GLY A 211 11.83 10.34 0.13
C GLY A 211 12.16 10.36 1.62
N GLY A 212 12.11 11.55 2.21
CA GLY A 212 12.27 11.84 3.64
C GLY A 212 10.96 11.77 4.44
N GLY A 213 9.92 11.14 3.90
CA GLY A 213 8.70 10.81 4.65
C GLY A 213 8.92 9.65 5.63
N PRO A 214 7.91 9.28 6.44
CA PRO A 214 8.00 8.19 7.41
C PRO A 214 8.52 6.89 6.81
N THR A 215 8.00 6.47 5.65
CA THR A 215 8.42 5.23 4.99
C THR A 215 9.93 5.17 4.70
N GLY A 216 10.49 6.22 4.10
CA GLY A 216 11.91 6.26 3.75
C GLY A 216 12.80 6.39 4.98
N VAL A 217 12.37 7.18 5.97
CA VAL A 217 13.08 7.34 7.26
C VAL A 217 13.10 6.04 8.06
N GLU A 218 11.96 5.35 8.19
CA GLU A 218 11.89 4.05 8.89
C GLU A 218 12.72 3.01 8.17
N PHE A 219 12.67 2.95 6.84
CA PHE A 219 13.48 2.01 6.08
C PHE A 219 14.98 2.27 6.22
N ALA A 220 15.43 3.53 6.12
CA ALA A 220 16.83 3.88 6.29
C ALA A 220 17.34 3.50 7.70
N ALA A 221 16.51 3.70 8.72
CA ALA A 221 16.83 3.33 10.09
C ALA A 221 16.88 1.80 10.30
N GLU A 222 15.91 1.06 9.77
CA GLU A 222 15.88 -0.41 9.81
C GLU A 222 17.06 -1.02 9.03
N LEU A 223 17.45 -0.42 7.90
CA LEU A 223 18.64 -0.82 7.13
C LEU A 223 19.93 -0.54 7.92
N PHE A 224 20.01 0.60 8.59
CA PHE A 224 21.14 0.91 9.47
C PHE A 224 21.27 -0.14 10.59
N ASP A 225 20.15 -0.47 11.26
CA ASP A 225 20.14 -1.47 12.32
C ASP A 225 20.60 -2.85 11.80
N LEU A 226 20.07 -3.31 10.65
CA LEU A 226 20.50 -4.56 10.01
C LEU A 226 22.03 -4.58 9.75
N CYS A 227 22.55 -3.49 9.17
CA CYS A 227 23.98 -3.39 8.84
C CYS A 227 24.86 -3.42 10.09
N HIS A 228 24.47 -2.72 11.16
CA HIS A 228 25.31 -2.54 12.35
C HIS A 228 25.14 -3.64 13.40
N GLU A 229 23.96 -4.26 13.50
CA GLU A 229 23.67 -5.28 14.50
C GLU A 229 23.97 -6.69 13.99
N ASP A 230 23.61 -6.99 12.74
CA ASP A 230 23.70 -8.34 12.17
C ASP A 230 24.86 -8.47 11.17
N LEU A 231 24.84 -7.67 10.09
CA LEU A 231 25.82 -7.80 9.00
C LEU A 231 27.24 -7.43 9.44
N SER A 232 27.41 -6.64 10.49
CA SER A 232 28.72 -6.31 11.04
C SER A 232 29.45 -7.50 11.63
N ARG A 233 28.71 -8.51 12.11
CA ARG A 233 29.28 -9.76 12.63
C ARG A 233 29.66 -10.71 11.50
N LEU A 234 28.93 -10.65 10.39
CA LEU A 234 29.08 -11.56 9.26
C LEU A 234 30.08 -11.05 8.22
N TYR A 235 30.09 -9.74 7.96
CA TYR A 235 30.95 -9.07 6.99
C TYR A 235 31.68 -7.87 7.63
N PRO A 236 32.48 -8.08 8.69
CA PRO A 236 33.13 -6.99 9.44
C PRO A 236 34.02 -6.10 8.56
N THR A 237 34.66 -6.68 7.54
CA THR A 237 35.52 -5.96 6.60
C THR A 237 34.75 -5.09 5.60
N LEU A 238 33.45 -5.36 5.39
CA LEU A 238 32.60 -4.63 4.45
C LEU A 238 31.89 -3.44 5.09
N ILE A 239 31.67 -3.44 6.41
CA ILE A 239 30.97 -2.36 7.12
C ILE A 239 31.54 -0.96 6.85
N PRO A 240 32.87 -0.74 6.81
CA PRO A 240 33.42 0.58 6.49
C PRO A 240 33.02 1.14 5.11
N TYR A 241 32.58 0.27 4.19
CA TYR A 241 32.12 0.67 2.86
C TYR A 241 30.63 1.04 2.83
N VAL A 242 29.85 0.66 3.85
CA VAL A 242 28.41 0.88 3.89
C VAL A 242 28.12 2.37 4.01
N LYS A 243 27.31 2.89 3.07
CA LYS A 243 26.79 4.25 3.09
C LYS A 243 25.28 4.21 2.94
N ILE A 244 24.57 4.98 3.75
CA ILE A 244 23.11 5.12 3.67
C ILE A 244 22.81 6.60 3.52
N SER A 245 22.12 6.97 2.44
CA SER A 245 21.76 8.36 2.16
C SER A 245 20.26 8.48 1.86
N ILE A 246 19.60 9.42 2.54
CA ILE A 246 18.21 9.82 2.26
C ILE A 246 18.23 11.08 1.42
N TYR A 247 17.57 11.05 0.27
CA TYR A 247 17.40 12.18 -0.64
C TYR A 247 15.96 12.67 -0.60
N ASP A 248 15.75 13.99 -0.46
CA ASP A 248 14.44 14.61 -0.59
C ASP A 248 14.58 15.97 -1.28
N VAL A 249 13.60 16.35 -2.09
CA VAL A 249 13.53 17.68 -2.71
C VAL A 249 13.08 18.76 -1.71
N ALA A 250 12.39 18.35 -0.64
CA ALA A 250 11.95 19.25 0.41
C ALA A 250 13.12 19.71 1.28
N PRO A 251 13.05 20.91 1.87
CA PRO A 251 14.09 21.44 2.77
C PRO A 251 14.17 20.71 4.12
N LYS A 252 13.19 19.86 4.44
CA LYS A 252 13.16 19.07 5.67
C LYS A 252 12.56 17.68 5.45
N ILE A 253 13.09 16.69 6.16
CA ILE A 253 12.47 15.37 6.32
C ILE A 253 11.35 15.43 7.36
N LEU A 254 10.48 14.43 7.34
CA LEU A 254 9.37 14.26 8.29
C LEU A 254 8.54 15.54 8.47
N PRO A 255 8.09 16.18 7.36
CA PRO A 255 7.49 17.52 7.42
C PRO A 255 6.20 17.60 8.23
N MET A 256 5.56 16.46 8.49
CA MET A 256 4.35 16.31 9.31
C MET A 256 4.59 16.38 10.83
N PHE A 257 5.85 16.35 11.27
CA PHE A 257 6.21 16.53 12.68
C PHE A 257 6.67 17.97 12.94
N ASP A 258 6.53 18.38 14.20
CA ASP A 258 7.04 19.64 14.70
C ASP A 258 8.57 19.69 14.60
N ALA A 259 9.12 20.90 14.43
CA ALA A 259 10.53 21.12 14.12
C ALA A 259 11.47 20.46 15.14
N LYS A 260 11.07 20.39 16.41
CA LYS A 260 11.86 19.79 17.50
C LYS A 260 12.00 18.27 17.35
N LEU A 261 10.94 17.57 16.94
CA LEU A 261 10.97 16.13 16.68
C LEU A 261 11.75 15.81 15.40
N ALA A 262 11.56 16.61 14.34
CA ALA A 262 12.35 16.49 13.12
C ALA A 262 13.85 16.71 13.40
N THR A 263 14.20 17.72 14.20
CA THR A 263 15.60 17.99 14.62
C THR A 263 16.18 16.85 15.44
N TYR A 264 15.39 16.22 16.30
CA TYR A 264 15.83 15.02 17.03
C TYR A 264 16.18 13.87 16.08
N ALA A 265 15.35 13.62 15.06
CA ALA A 265 15.63 12.60 14.05
C ALA A 265 16.90 12.92 13.23
N LEU A 266 17.06 14.18 12.79
CA LEU A 266 18.25 14.65 12.07
C LEU A 266 19.54 14.40 12.86
N ASN A 267 19.55 14.78 14.15
CA ASN A 267 20.72 14.60 15.02
C ASN A 267 21.04 13.13 15.27
N LEU A 268 20.00 12.29 15.39
CA LEU A 268 20.15 10.85 15.55
C LEU A 268 20.81 10.24 14.31
N PHE A 269 20.29 10.52 13.11
CA PHE A 269 20.81 10.00 11.85
C PHE A 269 22.22 10.51 11.55
N LYS A 270 22.52 11.77 11.87
CA LYS A 270 23.89 12.31 11.78
C LYS A 270 24.88 11.52 12.63
N ARG A 271 24.50 11.15 13.87
CA ARG A 271 25.34 10.34 14.76
C ARG A 271 25.49 8.92 14.23
N ASP A 272 24.42 8.36 13.68
CA ASP A 272 24.37 7.01 13.13
C ASP A 272 24.96 6.97 11.69
N GLY A 273 25.56 8.06 11.18
CA GLY A 273 26.23 8.08 9.87
C GLY A 273 25.29 8.00 8.66
N ILE A 274 23.97 8.08 8.87
CA ILE A 274 22.97 8.17 7.80
C ILE A 274 22.99 9.61 7.28
N LYS A 275 23.33 9.80 6.00
CA LYS A 275 23.39 11.11 5.37
C LYS A 275 21.99 11.56 4.96
N ILE A 276 21.61 12.78 5.29
CA ILE A 276 20.34 13.38 4.86
C ILE A 276 20.67 14.49 3.88
N LYS A 277 20.11 14.37 2.67
CA LYS A 277 20.32 15.24 1.52
C LYS A 277 18.98 15.84 1.10
N THR A 278 18.59 16.88 1.81
CA THR A 278 17.42 17.71 1.49
C THR A 278 17.74 18.62 0.31
N GLU A 279 16.71 19.11 -0.38
CA GLU A 279 16.84 19.93 -1.58
C GLU A 279 17.71 19.27 -2.67
N HIS A 280 17.65 17.93 -2.77
CA HIS A 280 18.36 17.17 -3.80
C HIS A 280 17.40 16.60 -4.84
N HIS A 281 17.65 16.91 -6.11
CA HIS A 281 16.78 16.56 -7.23
C HIS A 281 17.36 15.39 -8.02
N ILE A 282 16.66 14.25 -7.98
CA ILE A 282 17.05 13.07 -8.75
C ILE A 282 16.65 13.26 -10.22
N GLN A 283 17.61 13.15 -11.13
CA GLN A 283 17.40 13.33 -12.57
C GLN A 283 17.35 12.00 -13.33
N GLU A 284 18.16 11.02 -12.94
CA GLU A 284 18.24 9.73 -13.59
C GLU A 284 18.68 8.63 -12.61
N LEU A 285 18.21 7.40 -12.85
CA LEU A 285 18.74 6.18 -12.25
C LEU A 285 19.03 5.16 -13.36
N ARG A 286 20.30 4.92 -13.65
CA ARG A 286 20.72 4.03 -14.74
C ARG A 286 21.60 2.87 -14.24
N PRO A 287 21.62 1.71 -14.91
CA PRO A 287 22.58 0.65 -14.60
C PRO A 287 24.02 1.07 -14.89
N GLY A 288 24.97 0.49 -14.17
CA GLY A 288 26.41 0.68 -14.35
C GLY A 288 27.08 1.51 -13.25
N LEU A 289 28.38 1.75 -13.43
CA LEU A 289 29.17 2.62 -12.56
C LEU A 289 28.99 4.11 -12.94
N PRO A 290 29.28 5.05 -12.03
CA PRO A 290 29.39 6.48 -12.34
C PRO A 290 30.33 6.75 -13.52
N GLY A 291 30.01 7.74 -14.36
CA GLY A 291 30.80 8.06 -15.56
C GLY A 291 29.95 8.23 -16.82
N PRO A 292 30.55 8.38 -18.00
CA PRO A 292 29.82 8.64 -19.25
C PRO A 292 28.75 7.57 -19.54
N PRO A 293 27.53 7.96 -19.98
CA PRO A 293 26.50 6.99 -20.36
C PRO A 293 26.97 6.04 -21.47
N GLY A 294 26.75 4.74 -21.30
CA GLY A 294 27.14 3.71 -22.28
C GLY A 294 28.46 3.00 -21.96
N GLU A 295 29.33 3.61 -21.14
CA GLU A 295 30.46 2.91 -20.53
C GLU A 295 29.97 2.12 -19.30
N ASN A 296 30.54 0.93 -19.06
CA ASN A 296 30.26 0.11 -17.86
C ASN A 296 28.84 -0.46 -17.70
N LEU A 297 28.04 -0.55 -18.78
CA LEU A 297 26.70 -1.19 -18.77
C LEU A 297 26.73 -2.66 -18.31
N ASN A 298 27.87 -3.34 -18.46
CA ASN A 298 28.05 -4.74 -18.09
C ASN A 298 28.44 -4.94 -16.62
N THR A 299 28.59 -3.87 -15.81
CA THR A 299 28.94 -4.01 -14.40
C THR A 299 27.73 -4.47 -13.62
N VAL A 300 27.66 -5.79 -13.41
CA VAL A 300 26.55 -6.46 -12.72
C VAL A 300 26.36 -5.88 -11.32
N GLY A 301 25.13 -5.43 -11.06
CA GLY A 301 24.72 -5.05 -9.71
C GLY A 301 25.21 -3.70 -9.22
N CYS A 302 25.57 -2.75 -10.08
CA CYS A 302 25.73 -1.34 -9.71
C CYS A 302 24.74 -0.47 -10.51
N PHE A 303 24.29 0.62 -9.89
CA PHE A 303 23.52 1.67 -10.54
C PHE A 303 24.21 3.02 -10.32
N THR A 304 23.96 3.96 -11.21
CA THR A 304 24.30 5.36 -11.05
C THR A 304 23.04 6.17 -10.82
N LEU A 305 22.98 6.83 -9.67
CA LEU A 305 21.99 7.84 -9.32
C LEU A 305 22.57 9.21 -9.68
N THR A 306 21.95 9.89 -10.65
CA THR A 306 22.36 11.24 -11.04
C THR A 306 21.49 12.26 -10.32
N THR A 307 22.12 13.15 -9.56
CA THR A 307 21.46 14.28 -8.91
C THR A 307 21.88 15.60 -9.56
N GLN A 308 21.01 16.60 -9.50
CA GLN A 308 21.33 17.93 -10.00
C GLN A 308 22.48 18.57 -9.22
N GLU A 309 22.59 18.28 -7.92
CA GLU A 309 23.49 18.96 -6.99
C GLU A 309 24.88 18.33 -6.93
N GLU A 310 24.99 17.01 -7.13
CA GLU A 310 26.24 16.27 -6.92
C GLU A 310 26.66 15.44 -8.15
N GLY A 311 25.87 15.44 -9.23
CA GLY A 311 26.13 14.64 -10.42
C GLY A 311 25.96 13.14 -10.16
N ASP A 312 26.87 12.34 -10.70
CA ASP A 312 26.78 10.87 -10.70
C ASP A 312 27.27 10.24 -9.39
N ILE A 313 26.41 9.42 -8.78
CA ILE A 313 26.69 8.71 -7.54
C ILE A 313 26.43 7.22 -7.74
N GLY A 314 27.44 6.39 -7.47
CA GLY A 314 27.29 4.93 -7.56
C GLY A 314 26.54 4.38 -6.37
N VAL A 315 25.53 3.54 -6.62
CA VAL A 315 24.67 2.92 -5.62
C VAL A 315 24.40 1.45 -5.93
N GLY A 316 24.35 0.61 -4.90
CA GLY A 316 23.89 -0.77 -5.04
C GLY A 316 22.37 -0.86 -5.08
N MET A 317 21.67 0.06 -4.44
CA MET A 317 20.22 0.04 -4.38
C MET A 317 19.68 1.46 -4.27
N CYS A 318 18.60 1.73 -5.00
CA CYS A 318 17.80 2.94 -4.86
C CYS A 318 16.38 2.52 -4.44
N VAL A 319 15.95 2.91 -3.24
CA VAL A 319 14.58 2.71 -2.78
C VAL A 319 13.78 4.00 -2.99
N TRP A 320 12.76 3.94 -3.83
CA TRP A 320 11.90 5.09 -4.15
C TRP A 320 10.62 5.05 -3.29
N SER A 321 10.57 5.93 -2.30
CA SER A 321 9.50 5.97 -1.28
C SER A 321 8.73 7.29 -1.24
N THR A 322 8.83 8.10 -2.31
CA THR A 322 8.16 9.38 -2.46
C THR A 322 7.19 9.40 -3.65
N GLY A 323 6.23 10.33 -3.59
CA GLY A 323 5.27 10.58 -4.66
C GLY A 323 4.15 9.56 -4.76
N LEU A 324 2.91 10.05 -4.82
CA LEU A 324 1.73 9.25 -5.12
C LEU A 324 1.16 9.71 -6.46
N MET A 325 0.82 8.75 -7.32
CA MET A 325 0.03 8.99 -8.51
C MET A 325 -1.29 8.24 -8.40
N MET A 326 -2.33 8.80 -9.02
CA MET A 326 -3.64 8.18 -9.05
C MET A 326 -3.60 6.82 -9.76
N ASN A 327 -4.45 5.89 -9.33
CA ASN A 327 -4.52 4.57 -9.93
C ASN A 327 -4.88 4.67 -11.42
N PRO A 328 -4.18 3.98 -12.34
CA PRO A 328 -4.49 3.99 -13.76
C PRO A 328 -5.93 3.60 -14.10
N PHE A 329 -6.55 2.71 -13.31
CA PHE A 329 -7.97 2.38 -13.43
C PHE A 329 -8.84 3.64 -13.32
N VAL A 330 -8.57 4.48 -12.31
CA VAL A 330 -9.30 5.73 -12.13
C VAL A 330 -9.04 6.67 -13.29
N GLN A 331 -7.82 6.77 -13.80
CA GLN A 331 -7.49 7.65 -14.92
C GLN A 331 -8.08 7.21 -16.27
N LYS A 332 -8.35 5.90 -16.46
CA LYS A 332 -8.82 5.37 -17.74
C LYS A 332 -10.29 4.97 -17.69
N ALA A 333 -10.63 4.02 -16.83
CA ALA A 333 -11.96 3.42 -16.73
C ALA A 333 -13.00 4.40 -16.17
N LEU A 334 -12.57 5.30 -15.29
CA LEU A 334 -13.43 6.30 -14.67
C LEU A 334 -13.21 7.70 -15.26
N ASP A 335 -12.71 7.80 -16.50
CA ASP A 335 -12.50 9.10 -17.18
C ASP A 335 -13.80 9.75 -17.63
N SER A 336 -14.72 8.94 -18.18
CA SER A 336 -16.02 9.40 -18.64
C SER A 336 -17.13 8.50 -18.11
N VAL A 337 -18.32 9.07 -17.97
CA VAL A 337 -19.53 8.30 -17.70
C VAL A 337 -20.14 7.91 -19.05
N HIS A 338 -20.24 6.61 -19.32
CA HIS A 338 -20.83 6.11 -20.56
C HIS A 338 -22.25 6.63 -20.79
N ILE A 339 -23.11 6.43 -19.79
CA ILE A 339 -24.51 6.87 -19.76
C ILE A 339 -24.80 7.38 -18.36
N TYR A 340 -25.44 8.56 -18.26
CA TYR A 340 -25.82 9.14 -16.98
C TYR A 340 -26.79 8.22 -16.23
N PRO A 341 -26.51 7.84 -14.97
CA PRO A 341 -27.33 6.87 -14.26
C PRO A 341 -28.54 7.56 -13.61
N GLU A 342 -29.58 7.88 -14.38
CA GLU A 342 -30.79 8.60 -13.90
C GLU A 342 -31.43 7.97 -12.65
N SER A 343 -31.35 6.64 -12.52
CA SER A 343 -31.91 5.91 -11.37
C SER A 343 -31.13 6.07 -10.05
N SER A 344 -29.88 6.54 -10.09
CA SER A 344 -29.02 6.65 -8.91
C SER A 344 -28.20 7.93 -8.81
N ALA A 345 -28.15 8.77 -9.85
CA ALA A 345 -27.55 10.09 -9.78
C ALA A 345 -28.60 11.14 -9.41
N ILE A 346 -28.27 11.95 -8.40
CA ILE A 346 -29.08 13.09 -7.97
C ILE A 346 -28.36 14.36 -8.39
N PRO A 347 -28.93 15.18 -9.29
CA PRO A 347 -28.39 16.48 -9.65
C PRO A 347 -28.31 17.41 -8.43
N ASN A 348 -27.19 18.12 -8.29
CA ASN A 348 -27.01 19.17 -7.28
C ASN A 348 -27.61 20.49 -7.80
N LEU A 349 -28.91 20.48 -8.09
CA LEU A 349 -29.63 21.63 -8.64
C LEU A 349 -30.45 22.35 -7.56
N PRO A 350 -30.65 23.68 -7.68
CA PRO A 350 -31.68 24.39 -6.92
C PRO A 350 -33.07 23.78 -7.18
N GLU A 351 -33.99 23.83 -6.21
CA GLU A 351 -35.33 23.21 -6.27
C GLU A 351 -36.17 23.58 -7.51
N ASN A 352 -35.85 24.67 -8.21
CA ASN A 352 -36.60 25.18 -9.36
C ASN A 352 -35.85 25.11 -10.70
N ALA A 353 -34.79 24.29 -10.79
CA ALA A 353 -34.06 24.13 -12.05
C ALA A 353 -34.82 23.21 -13.04
N PRO A 354 -34.74 23.47 -14.36
CA PRO A 354 -35.32 22.58 -15.36
C PRO A 354 -34.63 21.20 -15.34
N ASP A 355 -35.38 20.17 -15.74
CA ASP A 355 -34.84 18.81 -15.88
C ASP A 355 -33.65 18.81 -16.85
N LEU A 356 -32.59 18.10 -16.46
CA LEU A 356 -31.36 17.99 -17.24
C LEU A 356 -31.61 17.05 -18.44
N PRO A 357 -31.23 17.45 -19.67
CA PRO A 357 -31.30 16.56 -20.83
C PRO A 357 -30.47 15.29 -20.62
N SER A 358 -31.04 14.13 -20.94
CA SER A 358 -30.35 12.83 -20.88
C SER A 358 -29.17 12.70 -21.86
N SER A 359 -29.09 13.58 -22.86
CA SER A 359 -28.01 13.65 -23.84
C SER A 359 -26.74 14.38 -23.36
N LEU A 360 -26.75 14.90 -22.12
CA LEU A 360 -25.59 15.59 -21.56
C LEU A 360 -24.42 14.63 -21.33
N LYS A 361 -23.20 15.11 -21.56
CA LYS A 361 -21.98 14.32 -21.37
C LYS A 361 -21.42 14.56 -19.97
N TRP A 362 -21.44 13.51 -19.16
CA TRP A 362 -20.96 13.52 -17.79
C TRP A 362 -19.60 12.85 -17.65
N SER A 363 -18.80 13.35 -16.70
CA SER A 363 -17.57 12.72 -16.25
C SER A 363 -17.53 12.70 -14.74
N LEU A 364 -16.67 11.86 -14.16
CA LEU A 364 -16.43 11.92 -12.72
C LEU A 364 -15.70 13.22 -12.39
N LYS A 365 -16.19 13.94 -11.38
CA LYS A 365 -15.53 15.14 -10.86
C LYS A 365 -14.22 14.74 -10.20
N ARG A 366 -13.14 15.46 -10.52
CA ARG A 366 -11.78 15.14 -10.05
C ARG A 366 -11.12 16.32 -9.36
N HIS A 367 -10.28 16.00 -8.38
CA HIS A 367 -9.43 16.98 -7.74
C HIS A 367 -8.35 17.45 -8.73
N SER A 368 -8.25 18.77 -8.93
CA SER A 368 -7.43 19.39 -9.97
C SER A 368 -5.93 19.07 -9.89
N LYS A 369 -5.38 18.86 -8.69
CA LYS A 369 -3.94 18.59 -8.50
C LYS A 369 -3.59 17.11 -8.49
N THR A 370 -4.44 16.27 -7.90
CA THR A 370 -4.11 14.86 -7.65
C THR A 370 -4.82 13.90 -8.60
N GLY A 371 -5.86 14.36 -9.31
CA GLY A 371 -6.71 13.52 -10.15
C GLY A 371 -7.59 12.54 -9.37
N GLY A 372 -7.67 12.68 -8.04
CA GLY A 372 -8.50 11.84 -7.18
C GLY A 372 -9.98 12.09 -7.38
N LEU A 373 -10.79 11.06 -7.10
CA LEU A 373 -12.24 11.13 -7.23
C LEU A 373 -12.82 12.08 -6.19
N MET A 374 -13.56 13.08 -6.63
CA MET A 374 -14.26 13.98 -5.72
C MET A 374 -15.45 13.24 -5.12
N VAL A 375 -15.57 13.33 -3.80
CA VAL A 375 -16.65 12.72 -3.03
C VAL A 375 -17.27 13.72 -2.07
N ASP A 376 -18.53 13.49 -1.76
CA ASP A 376 -19.22 14.23 -0.69
C ASP A 376 -18.79 13.75 0.71
N ASP A 377 -19.41 14.32 1.75
CA ASP A 377 -19.15 13.98 3.16
C ASP A 377 -19.65 12.58 3.58
N ARG A 378 -20.17 11.80 2.63
CA ARG A 378 -20.61 10.40 2.78
C ARG A 378 -19.89 9.47 1.80
N PHE A 379 -18.80 9.94 1.19
CA PHE A 379 -17.96 9.21 0.24
C PHE A 379 -18.62 8.85 -1.09
N ARG A 380 -19.77 9.46 -1.43
CA ARG A 380 -20.46 9.23 -2.70
C ARG A 380 -19.75 9.98 -3.81
N VAL A 381 -19.54 9.31 -4.94
CA VAL A 381 -18.84 9.88 -6.10
C VAL A 381 -19.66 11.01 -6.72
N GLN A 382 -18.98 12.11 -7.04
CA GLN A 382 -19.55 13.26 -7.73
C GLN A 382 -19.27 13.21 -9.23
N LEU A 383 -20.25 13.63 -10.03
CA LEU A 383 -20.16 13.83 -11.47
C LEU A 383 -20.17 15.33 -11.78
N VAL A 384 -19.60 15.68 -12.92
CA VAL A 384 -19.64 17.02 -13.50
C VAL A 384 -20.05 16.94 -14.96
N GLU A 385 -20.91 17.86 -15.39
CA GLU A 385 -21.33 18.00 -16.78
C GLU A 385 -20.34 18.87 -17.55
N SER A 386 -20.05 18.47 -18.79
CA SER A 386 -18.95 19.03 -19.59
C SER A 386 -19.11 20.51 -19.97
N ASN A 387 -20.34 21.02 -20.10
CA ASN A 387 -20.60 22.36 -20.67
C ASN A 387 -21.17 23.39 -19.69
N SER A 388 -21.83 22.95 -18.62
CA SER A 388 -22.62 23.77 -17.69
C SER A 388 -22.05 23.78 -16.27
N ALA A 389 -20.99 23.00 -16.01
CA ALA A 389 -20.43 22.76 -14.68
C ALA A 389 -21.47 22.27 -13.64
N THR A 390 -22.62 21.76 -14.10
CA THR A 390 -23.62 21.14 -13.24
C THR A 390 -23.04 19.88 -12.61
N GLU A 391 -23.29 19.69 -11.32
CA GLU A 391 -22.79 18.53 -10.58
C GLU A 391 -23.93 17.57 -10.22
N ALA A 392 -23.60 16.29 -10.07
CA ALA A 392 -24.53 15.29 -9.57
C ALA A 392 -23.83 14.32 -8.63
N THR A 393 -24.57 13.69 -7.74
CA THR A 393 -24.05 12.71 -6.78
C THR A 393 -24.60 11.32 -7.08
N VAL A 394 -23.73 10.32 -7.27
CA VAL A 394 -24.14 8.93 -7.52
C VAL A 394 -24.31 8.20 -6.18
N VAL A 395 -25.53 7.83 -5.82
CA VAL A 395 -25.85 7.40 -4.43
C VAL A 395 -25.42 5.98 -4.08
N ASP A 396 -25.11 5.15 -5.08
CA ASP A 396 -24.74 3.75 -4.93
C ASP A 396 -23.26 3.47 -5.30
N VAL A 397 -22.48 4.51 -5.57
CA VAL A 397 -21.05 4.42 -5.87
C VAL A 397 -20.26 5.25 -4.88
N PHE A 398 -19.35 4.59 -4.18
CA PHE A 398 -18.52 5.19 -3.14
C PHE A 398 -17.04 5.12 -3.51
N ALA A 399 -16.24 6.09 -3.07
CA ALA A 399 -14.78 6.04 -3.18
C ALA A 399 -14.13 6.40 -1.83
N VAL A 400 -13.16 5.60 -1.39
CA VAL A 400 -12.54 5.71 -0.06
C VAL A 400 -11.04 5.39 -0.08
N GLY A 401 -10.29 5.97 0.85
CA GLY A 401 -8.84 5.88 0.95
C GLY A 401 -8.13 6.81 -0.02
N ASP A 402 -6.90 6.46 -0.41
CA ASP A 402 -6.00 7.33 -1.20
C ASP A 402 -6.54 7.71 -2.60
N VAL A 403 -7.66 7.15 -3.03
CA VAL A 403 -8.29 7.40 -4.33
C VAL A 403 -9.28 8.57 -4.30
N SER A 404 -9.80 8.92 -3.12
CA SER A 404 -10.87 9.90 -2.92
C SER A 404 -10.36 11.19 -2.32
N VAL A 405 -11.02 12.30 -2.65
CA VAL A 405 -10.79 13.62 -2.07
C VAL A 405 -12.13 14.25 -1.71
N MET A 406 -12.32 14.60 -0.43
CA MET A 406 -13.47 15.38 0.01
C MET A 406 -13.22 16.88 -0.25
N GLU A 407 -14.17 17.54 -0.92
CA GLU A 407 -14.01 18.92 -1.42
C GLU A 407 -13.67 19.95 -0.33
N ASN A 408 -14.39 19.89 0.80
CA ASN A 408 -14.27 20.86 1.88
C ASN A 408 -13.34 20.40 3.01
N SER A 409 -12.78 19.19 2.92
CA SER A 409 -11.93 18.62 3.97
C SER A 409 -10.95 17.61 3.37
N PRO A 410 -9.95 18.06 2.58
CA PRO A 410 -8.96 17.15 2.03
C PRO A 410 -8.13 16.53 3.16
N LEU A 411 -8.09 15.20 3.19
CA LEU A 411 -7.35 14.42 4.18
C LEU A 411 -6.06 13.85 3.59
N PRO A 412 -5.01 13.63 4.41
CA PRO A 412 -3.78 13.05 3.92
C PRO A 412 -3.97 11.55 3.57
N ALA A 413 -3.33 11.10 2.49
CA ALA A 413 -3.31 9.71 2.06
C ALA A 413 -2.56 8.82 3.07
N THR A 414 -3.28 8.34 4.08
CA THR A 414 -2.71 7.55 5.18
C THR A 414 -3.60 6.33 5.50
N ALA A 415 -2.96 5.27 5.99
CA ALA A 415 -3.66 4.09 6.48
C ALA A 415 -4.73 4.41 7.55
N GLN A 416 -4.48 5.43 8.38
CA GLN A 416 -5.40 5.86 9.43
C GLN A 416 -6.68 6.47 8.85
N VAL A 417 -6.54 7.36 7.85
CA VAL A 417 -7.68 7.96 7.13
C VAL A 417 -8.46 6.85 6.44
N ALA A 418 -7.80 6.06 5.58
CA ALA A 418 -8.44 4.96 4.85
C ALA A 418 -9.17 3.96 5.76
N ASN A 419 -8.63 3.65 6.95
CA ASN A 419 -9.30 2.77 7.91
C ASN A 419 -10.51 3.42 8.58
N GLN A 420 -10.46 4.71 8.92
CA GLN A 420 -11.59 5.42 9.53
C GLN A 420 -12.73 5.61 8.54
N GLU A 421 -12.43 6.04 7.31
CA GLU A 421 -13.41 6.17 6.22
C GLU A 421 -14.11 4.83 5.96
N ALA A 422 -13.33 3.75 5.85
CA ALA A 422 -13.84 2.39 5.66
C ALA A 422 -14.75 1.91 6.79
N ARG A 423 -14.37 2.16 8.05
CA ARG A 423 -15.20 1.77 9.21
C ARG A 423 -16.49 2.55 9.24
N TRP A 424 -16.42 3.86 9.04
CA TRP A 424 -17.60 4.72 9.01
C TRP A 424 -18.56 4.29 7.90
N LEU A 425 -18.06 4.08 6.67
CA LEU A 425 -18.90 3.69 5.54
C LEU A 425 -19.57 2.34 5.77
N ALA A 426 -18.80 1.34 6.23
CA ALA A 426 -19.37 0.02 6.52
C ALA A 426 -20.43 0.06 7.63
N GLU A 427 -20.22 0.84 8.68
CA GLU A 427 -21.17 1.02 9.78
C GLU A 427 -22.49 1.62 9.29
N HIS A 428 -22.43 2.71 8.51
CA HIS A 428 -23.62 3.42 8.04
C HIS A 428 -24.36 2.69 6.91
N LEU A 429 -23.65 1.87 6.13
CA LEU A 429 -24.29 0.92 5.21
C LEU A 429 -25.02 -0.19 5.98
N ASN A 430 -24.45 -0.69 7.07
CA ASN A 430 -25.09 -1.73 7.88
C ASN A 430 -26.36 -1.24 8.58
N THR A 431 -26.37 -0.01 9.10
CA THR A 431 -27.53 0.60 9.75
C THR A 431 -28.55 1.11 8.73
N GLY A 432 -28.10 1.52 7.54
CA GLY A 432 -28.96 2.10 6.50
C GLY A 432 -29.24 3.59 6.70
N ASP A 433 -28.46 4.27 7.54
CA ASP A 433 -28.65 5.67 7.95
C ASP A 433 -27.58 6.62 7.39
N ILE A 434 -26.94 6.24 6.28
CA ILE A 434 -25.87 7.01 5.63
C ILE A 434 -26.28 8.45 5.30
N ASN A 435 -27.56 8.71 5.02
CA ASN A 435 -28.06 10.06 4.72
C ASN A 435 -28.19 10.96 5.97
N SER A 436 -28.21 10.38 7.17
CA SER A 436 -28.40 11.08 8.44
C SER A 436 -27.09 11.55 9.08
N HIS A 437 -25.95 11.06 8.59
CA HIS A 437 -24.64 11.31 9.19
C HIS A 437 -23.65 11.89 8.17
N ARG A 438 -22.56 12.47 8.68
CA ARG A 438 -21.44 13.00 7.91
C ARG A 438 -20.15 12.46 8.50
N PHE A 439 -19.17 12.19 7.64
CA PHE A 439 -17.88 11.73 8.11
C PHE A 439 -17.11 12.87 8.81
N SER A 440 -16.42 12.53 9.90
CA SER A 440 -15.48 13.41 10.57
C SER A 440 -14.23 12.62 10.94
N PHE A 441 -13.08 13.07 10.45
CA PHE A 441 -11.81 12.42 10.71
C PHE A 441 -11.28 12.74 12.10
N ARG A 442 -10.89 11.70 12.84
CA ARG A 442 -10.20 11.86 14.13
C ARG A 442 -8.70 11.63 13.95
N ASN A 443 -7.91 12.69 14.10
CA ASN A 443 -6.46 12.56 14.09
C ASN A 443 -5.94 11.92 15.39
N LEU A 444 -5.45 10.68 15.30
CA LEU A 444 -4.82 9.91 16.37
C LEU A 444 -3.32 10.21 16.54
N GLY A 445 -2.75 11.10 15.73
CA GLY A 445 -1.33 11.42 15.71
C GLY A 445 -0.53 10.63 14.67
N VAL A 446 0.77 10.88 14.68
CA VAL A 446 1.75 10.28 13.76
C VAL A 446 2.92 9.73 14.56
N MET A 447 3.52 8.63 14.09
CA MET A 447 4.70 8.00 14.68
C MET A 447 5.66 7.55 13.58
N THR A 448 6.95 7.55 13.90
CA THR A 448 8.01 7.10 12.98
C THR A 448 9.13 6.45 13.79
N TYR A 449 9.52 5.23 13.41
CA TYR A 449 10.72 4.55 13.93
C TYR A 449 12.00 5.23 13.42
N LEU A 450 13.01 5.34 14.28
CA LEU A 450 14.27 6.02 13.99
C LEU A 450 15.52 5.17 14.25
N GLY A 451 15.39 3.85 14.41
CA GLY A 451 16.56 2.98 14.61
C GLY A 451 16.98 2.88 16.07
N GLY A 452 17.80 1.88 16.40
CA GLY A 452 18.37 1.68 17.73
C GLY A 452 17.35 1.74 18.88
N MET A 453 16.17 1.15 18.68
CA MET A 453 15.05 1.16 19.64
C MET A 453 14.52 2.57 19.99
N ARG A 454 14.58 3.52 19.04
CA ARG A 454 14.06 4.89 19.20
C ARG A 454 12.98 5.18 18.18
N ALA A 455 12.01 6.00 18.56
CA ALA A 455 10.99 6.52 17.66
C ALA A 455 10.66 7.96 18.04
N ILE A 456 9.82 8.59 17.23
CA ILE A 456 9.13 9.84 17.54
C ILE A 456 7.64 9.66 17.37
N MET A 457 6.86 10.37 18.18
CA MET A 457 5.41 10.38 18.15
C MET A 457 4.90 11.79 18.41
N GLN A 458 3.86 12.19 17.68
CA GLN A 458 3.16 13.44 17.90
C GLN A 458 1.65 13.20 17.89
N THR A 459 0.92 13.76 18.86
CA THR A 459 -0.54 13.70 18.92
C THR A 459 -1.07 15.03 19.46
N GLY A 460 -1.63 15.85 18.56
CA GLY A 460 -1.88 17.26 18.87
C GLY A 460 -0.58 17.95 19.25
N GLU A 461 -0.58 18.64 20.39
CA GLU A 461 0.59 19.33 20.96
C GLU A 461 1.54 18.40 21.75
N ARG A 462 1.17 17.13 21.96
CA ARG A 462 1.98 16.20 22.74
C ARG A 462 3.06 15.58 21.88
N GLU A 463 4.32 15.79 22.26
CA GLU A 463 5.51 15.21 21.66
C GLU A 463 6.11 14.10 22.55
N ILE A 464 6.40 12.93 21.99
CA ILE A 464 7.13 11.85 22.68
C ILE A 464 8.28 11.39 21.78
N LYS A 465 9.46 11.14 22.35
CA LYS A 465 10.65 10.71 21.60
C LYS A 465 11.47 9.64 22.34
N GLY A 466 12.36 8.99 21.61
CA GLY A 466 13.31 8.01 22.14
C GLY A 466 12.67 6.65 22.44
N ARG A 467 13.14 5.96 23.48
CA ARG A 467 12.72 4.57 23.80
C ARG A 467 11.25 4.50 24.24
N THR A 468 10.75 5.53 24.91
CA THR A 468 9.33 5.60 25.31
C THR A 468 8.43 5.66 24.08
N ALA A 469 8.76 6.51 23.11
CA ALA A 469 8.02 6.56 21.83
C ALA A 469 8.12 5.23 21.08
N TRP A 470 9.29 4.55 21.12
CA TRP A 470 9.47 3.25 20.49
C TRP A 470 8.57 2.16 21.12
N LEU A 471 8.45 2.12 22.45
CA LEU A 471 7.52 1.20 23.12
C LEU A 471 6.06 1.46 22.71
N ILE A 472 5.68 2.74 22.59
CA ILE A 472 4.34 3.11 22.11
C ILE A 472 4.15 2.71 20.65
N TRP A 473 5.12 2.98 19.78
CA TRP A 473 5.11 2.57 18.36
C TRP A 473 4.89 1.06 18.23
N ARG A 474 5.64 0.25 19.00
CA ARG A 474 5.51 -1.21 19.04
C ARG A 474 4.12 -1.64 19.47
N GLY A 475 3.63 -1.08 20.58
CA GLY A 475 2.30 -1.39 21.13
C GLY A 475 1.16 -0.99 20.19
N ALA A 476 1.27 0.18 19.56
CA ALA A 476 0.27 0.70 18.63
C ALA A 476 0.16 -0.18 17.38
N TYR A 477 1.27 -0.56 16.75
CA TYR A 477 1.21 -1.44 15.57
C TYR A 477 0.80 -2.87 15.91
N LEU A 478 1.19 -3.39 17.08
CA LEU A 478 0.70 -4.68 17.55
C LEU A 478 -0.82 -4.67 17.77
N THR A 479 -1.37 -3.63 18.41
CA THR A 479 -2.82 -3.53 18.66
C THR A 479 -3.63 -3.31 17.37
N LYS A 480 -3.09 -2.53 16.42
CA LYS A 480 -3.71 -2.25 15.12
C LYS A 480 -3.59 -3.39 14.10
N THR A 481 -2.68 -4.34 14.31
CA THR A 481 -2.58 -5.54 13.47
C THR A 481 -3.95 -6.23 13.41
N VAL A 482 -4.40 -6.59 12.21
CA VAL A 482 -5.81 -6.99 12.00
C VAL A 482 -6.09 -8.42 12.48
N SER A 483 -5.08 -9.28 12.54
CA SER A 483 -5.24 -10.70 12.91
C SER A 483 -4.67 -11.04 14.27
N TRP A 484 -5.44 -11.84 15.01
CA TRP A 484 -4.96 -12.49 16.24
C TRP A 484 -3.72 -13.35 16.02
N ARG A 485 -3.60 -13.96 14.82
CA ARG A 485 -2.40 -14.74 14.48
C ARG A 485 -1.16 -13.86 14.49
N ASN A 486 -1.23 -12.71 13.81
CA ASN A 486 -0.10 -11.79 13.75
C ASN A 486 0.12 -11.08 15.09
N LYS A 487 -0.92 -10.81 15.88
CA LYS A 487 -0.77 -10.35 17.28
C LYS A 487 0.01 -11.32 18.17
N LEU A 488 -0.07 -12.63 17.91
CA LEU A 488 0.73 -13.63 18.62
C LEU A 488 2.14 -13.76 18.02
N LEU A 489 2.26 -13.82 16.70
CA LEU A 489 3.53 -14.11 16.03
C LEU A 489 4.50 -12.93 16.06
N ILE A 490 4.03 -11.70 15.93
CA ILE A 490 4.90 -10.50 15.89
C ILE A 490 5.78 -10.41 17.15
N PRO A 491 5.24 -10.51 18.39
CA PRO A 491 6.07 -10.52 19.59
C PRO A 491 7.06 -11.68 19.65
N ILE A 492 6.68 -12.86 19.15
CA ILE A 492 7.56 -14.03 19.09
C ILE A 492 8.74 -13.74 18.17
N TYR A 493 8.49 -13.23 16.96
CA TYR A 493 9.56 -12.87 16.02
C TYR A 493 10.47 -11.80 16.57
N TRP A 494 9.90 -10.79 17.23
CA TRP A 494 10.71 -9.78 17.90
C TRP A 494 11.61 -10.36 18.99
N ALA A 495 11.11 -11.34 19.77
CA ALA A 495 11.91 -12.01 20.79
C ALA A 495 12.99 -12.92 20.16
N VAL A 496 12.64 -13.67 19.12
CA VAL A 496 13.58 -14.53 18.37
C VAL A 496 14.69 -13.68 17.77
N ASN A 497 14.35 -12.59 17.08
CA ASN A 497 15.34 -11.70 16.47
C ASN A 497 16.22 -11.00 17.52
N TRP A 498 15.66 -10.70 18.70
CA TRP A 498 16.46 -10.14 19.79
C TRP A 498 17.50 -11.13 20.33
N VAL A 499 17.20 -12.43 20.34
CA VAL A 499 18.10 -13.48 20.83
C VAL A 499 19.09 -13.96 19.76
N PHE A 500 18.62 -14.16 18.52
CA PHE A 500 19.37 -14.83 17.45
C PHE A 500 19.83 -13.90 16.32
N GLY A 501 19.42 -12.64 16.33
CA GLY A 501 19.57 -11.74 15.20
C GLY A 501 18.51 -11.96 14.13
N ARG A 502 18.52 -11.11 13.10
CA ARG A 502 17.61 -11.21 11.95
C ARG A 502 18.02 -12.39 11.05
N ASP A 503 17.03 -13.05 10.44
CA ASP A 503 17.33 -14.06 9.41
C ASP A 503 17.88 -13.36 8.16
N ILE A 504 19.00 -13.85 7.64
CA ILE A 504 19.69 -13.31 6.45
C ILE A 504 19.69 -14.29 5.27
N SER A 505 18.87 -15.34 5.33
CA SER A 505 18.74 -16.30 4.24
C SER A 505 18.18 -15.66 2.97
N ARG A 506 18.78 -15.98 1.82
CA ARG A 506 18.33 -15.54 0.47
C ARG A 506 17.58 -16.70 -0.21
N PHE A 507 16.36 -16.45 -0.70
CA PHE A 507 15.51 -17.42 -1.40
C PHE A 507 14.67 -16.80 -2.51
#